data_AF-A0A382IL59-F1
#
_entry.id   AF-A0A382IL59-F1
#
_cell.length_a   1.000
_cell.length_b   1.000
_cell.length_c   1.000
_cell.angle_alpha   90.00
_cell.angle_beta   90.00
_cell.angle_gamma   90.00
#
_symmetry.space_group_name_H-M   'P 1'
#
loop_
_entity.id
_entity.type
_entity.pdbx_description
1 polymer ?
#
loop_
_entity_poly.entity_id
_entity_poly.type
_entity_poly.pdbx_seq_one_letter_code
_entity_poly.pdbx_strand_id
1 'polypeptide(L)'
;MQHSPSSLMRFFVSPYEAWMYKYLREVDPDAAQEDPEDPFMQVASKKGDVHEENLYNDLKNEVDTSVVIVNSDPENMVAATKKAMKDGIDLIYQGALQDETFFGRADFLFKVKGHSKFGNYCYEIWDAKLANKSKPQYLLQLCCYSELLSSFQENLTPSCVLVYGNSERERFNIGEYFIFYKAIKELYLNFHESFITDEQPNPENYTDWGRFTNHAKGILKERDHLLQIAGIRQSQVLKLNSVGITTMHQLAETDLIESSKIEEKSFNRLKSQAKMQIKSEETGRVSYGV
;
A
#
# COMPACT_ATOMS: atom_id res chain seq x y z
N MET A 1 -16.47 -12.14 -2.11
CA MET A 1 -16.14 -10.72 -2.40
C MET A 1 -14.81 -10.75 -3.15
N GLN A 2 -14.71 -10.13 -4.33
CA GLN A 2 -13.47 -10.10 -5.10
C GLN A 2 -12.42 -9.21 -4.42
N HIS A 3 -11.14 -9.53 -4.62
CA HIS A 3 -10.02 -8.71 -4.20
C HIS A 3 -9.87 -7.47 -5.10
N SER A 4 -9.08 -6.48 -4.71
CA SER A 4 -8.79 -5.31 -5.56
C SER A 4 -7.29 -5.12 -5.77
N PRO A 5 -6.87 -4.52 -6.90
CA PRO A 5 -5.47 -4.13 -7.11
C PRO A 5 -4.92 -3.26 -5.96
N SER A 6 -5.77 -2.40 -5.40
CA SER A 6 -5.43 -1.56 -4.24
C SER A 6 -5.25 -2.37 -2.95
N SER A 7 -6.00 -3.46 -2.73
CA SER A 7 -5.81 -4.33 -1.55
C SER A 7 -4.55 -5.17 -1.66
N LEU A 8 -4.19 -5.63 -2.87
CA LEU A 8 -2.87 -6.25 -3.13
C LEU A 8 -1.73 -5.27 -2.86
N MET A 9 -1.86 -4.03 -3.36
CA MET A 9 -0.89 -2.96 -3.11
C MET A 9 -0.72 -2.70 -1.61
N ARG A 10 -1.84 -2.62 -0.86
CA ARG A 10 -1.81 -2.45 0.61
C ARG A 10 -1.07 -3.59 1.29
N PHE A 11 -1.37 -4.84 0.95
CA PHE A 11 -0.69 -6.00 1.51
C PHE A 11 0.82 -5.95 1.28
N PHE A 12 1.26 -5.53 0.09
CA PHE A 12 2.68 -5.38 -0.20
C PHE A 12 3.35 -4.30 0.65
N VAL A 13 2.68 -3.17 0.88
CA VAL A 13 3.23 -2.06 1.66
C VAL A 13 3.22 -2.38 3.16
N SER A 14 2.08 -2.81 3.68
CA SER A 14 1.89 -3.18 5.08
C SER A 14 1.00 -4.42 5.19
N PRO A 15 1.60 -5.61 5.36
CA PRO A 15 0.83 -6.81 5.67
C PRO A 15 0.09 -6.68 7.01
N TYR A 16 0.60 -5.87 7.95
CA TYR A 16 -0.09 -5.54 9.19
C TYR A 16 -1.41 -4.81 8.92
N GLU A 17 -1.38 -3.74 8.12
CA GLU A 17 -2.58 -3.00 7.73
C GLU A 17 -3.58 -3.90 7.00
N ALA A 18 -3.10 -4.77 6.09
CA ALA A 18 -3.93 -5.72 5.37
C ALA A 18 -4.61 -6.73 6.31
N TRP A 19 -3.89 -7.26 7.31
CA TRP A 19 -4.43 -8.14 8.34
C TRP A 19 -5.49 -7.42 9.17
N MET A 20 -5.20 -6.20 9.65
CA MET A 20 -6.15 -5.41 10.44
C MET A 20 -7.45 -5.17 9.69
N TYR A 21 -7.41 -4.73 8.43
CA TYR A 21 -8.63 -4.55 7.64
C TYR A 21 -9.43 -5.83 7.43
N LYS A 22 -8.75 -6.98 7.25
CA LYS A 22 -9.44 -8.26 7.13
C LYS A 22 -10.12 -8.63 8.45
N TYR A 23 -9.43 -8.48 9.58
CA TYR A 23 -9.97 -8.77 10.90
C TYR A 23 -11.15 -7.88 11.26
N LEU A 24 -11.04 -6.56 11.04
CA LEU A 24 -12.14 -5.61 11.29
C LEU A 24 -13.39 -5.92 10.47
N ARG A 25 -13.22 -6.40 9.23
CA ARG A 25 -14.33 -6.74 8.34
C ARG A 25 -15.00 -8.06 8.70
N GLU A 26 -14.22 -9.06 9.13
CA GLU A 26 -14.69 -10.45 9.22
C GLU A 26 -14.91 -10.93 10.67
N VAL A 27 -14.33 -10.26 11.66
CA VAL A 27 -14.31 -10.72 13.06
C VAL A 27 -14.91 -9.68 14.00
N ASP A 28 -14.26 -8.52 14.12
CA ASP A 28 -14.64 -7.49 15.09
C ASP A 28 -14.34 -6.08 14.55
N PRO A 29 -15.36 -5.32 14.11
CA PRO A 29 -15.16 -3.98 13.55
C PRO A 29 -14.68 -2.94 14.57
N ASP A 30 -14.75 -3.23 15.87
CA ASP A 30 -14.39 -2.31 16.95
C ASP A 30 -13.01 -2.63 17.58
N ALA A 31 -12.33 -3.69 17.12
CA ALA A 31 -11.05 -4.15 17.69
C ALA A 31 -9.89 -3.15 17.54
N ALA A 32 -9.96 -2.26 16.54
CA ALA A 32 -8.98 -1.21 16.32
C ALA A 32 -9.61 -0.04 15.58
N GLN A 33 -9.05 1.15 15.81
CA GLN A 33 -9.42 2.36 15.07
C GLN A 33 -8.28 2.76 14.15
N GLU A 34 -8.64 3.24 12.96
CA GLU A 34 -7.69 3.88 12.06
C GLU A 34 -7.12 5.14 12.72
N ASP A 35 -5.86 5.42 12.43
CA ASP A 35 -5.24 6.67 12.82
C ASP A 35 -6.03 7.86 12.23
N PRO A 36 -6.16 8.98 12.97
CA PRO A 36 -6.76 10.19 12.45
C PRO A 36 -6.10 10.57 11.13
N GLU A 37 -6.91 10.84 10.11
CA GLU A 37 -6.39 11.33 8.84
C GLU A 37 -5.61 12.63 9.05
N ASP A 38 -4.36 12.64 8.59
CA ASP A 38 -3.57 13.86 8.54
C ASP A 38 -4.28 14.87 7.60
N PRO A 39 -4.56 16.11 8.05
CA PRO A 39 -5.14 17.15 7.19
C PRO A 39 -4.39 17.34 5.86
N PHE A 40 -3.07 17.12 5.83
CA PHE A 40 -2.29 17.13 4.59
C PHE A 40 -2.64 15.97 3.66
N MET A 41 -2.92 14.78 4.20
CA MET A 41 -3.35 13.61 3.42
C MET A 41 -4.75 13.80 2.84
N GLN A 42 -5.67 14.45 3.56
CA GLN A 42 -6.99 14.82 3.02
C GLN A 42 -6.88 15.77 1.83
N VAL A 43 -6.03 16.80 1.96
CA VAL A 43 -5.74 17.73 0.87
C VAL A 43 -5.08 17.01 -0.30
N ALA A 44 -4.17 16.06 -0.04
CA ALA A 44 -3.53 15.26 -1.07
C ALA A 44 -4.55 14.38 -1.82
N SER A 45 -5.47 13.71 -1.13
CA SER A 45 -6.50 12.88 -1.77
C SER A 45 -7.39 13.70 -2.69
N LYS A 46 -7.91 14.85 -2.21
CA LYS A 46 -8.74 15.74 -3.05
C LYS A 46 -7.97 16.30 -4.24
N LYS A 47 -6.68 16.62 -4.06
CA LYS A 47 -5.82 17.01 -5.18
C LYS A 47 -5.63 15.87 -6.18
N GLY A 48 -5.68 14.61 -5.73
CA GLY A 48 -5.58 13.42 -6.57
C GLY A 48 -6.76 13.33 -7.52
N ASP A 49 -7.97 13.44 -6.98
CA ASP A 49 -9.21 13.42 -7.77
C ASP A 49 -9.22 14.55 -8.81
N VAL A 50 -8.86 15.77 -8.40
CA VAL A 50 -8.77 16.93 -9.31
C VAL A 50 -7.67 16.73 -10.37
N HIS A 51 -6.54 16.13 -10.00
CA HIS A 51 -5.46 15.85 -10.94
C HIS A 51 -5.88 14.81 -11.99
N GLU A 52 -6.56 13.75 -11.56
CA GLU A 52 -7.08 12.73 -12.45
C GLU A 52 -8.13 13.30 -13.42
N GLU A 53 -9.04 14.15 -12.94
CA GLU A 53 -10.04 14.82 -13.78
C GLU A 53 -9.40 15.80 -14.78
N ASN A 54 -8.40 16.58 -14.35
CA ASN A 54 -7.64 17.46 -15.24
C ASN A 54 -6.91 16.65 -16.31
N LEU A 55 -6.25 15.56 -15.92
CA LEU A 55 -5.57 14.67 -16.85
C LEU A 55 -6.54 14.04 -17.85
N TYR A 56 -7.73 13.64 -17.41
CA TYR A 56 -8.77 13.16 -18.31
C TYR A 56 -9.11 14.21 -19.37
N ASN A 57 -9.31 15.47 -18.96
CA ASN A 57 -9.62 16.55 -19.89
C ASN A 57 -8.49 16.79 -20.90
N ASP A 58 -7.23 16.72 -20.47
CA ASP A 58 -6.07 16.86 -21.35
C ASP A 58 -5.99 15.71 -22.36
N LEU A 59 -6.06 14.45 -21.89
CA LEU A 59 -6.01 13.26 -22.74
C LEU A 59 -7.20 13.18 -23.69
N LYS A 60 -8.38 13.61 -23.26
CA LYS A 60 -9.58 13.66 -24.10
C LYS A 60 -9.40 14.58 -25.31
N ASN A 61 -8.60 15.65 -25.18
CA ASN A 61 -8.30 16.55 -26.30
C ASN A 61 -7.23 16.00 -27.25
N GLU A 62 -6.52 14.94 -26.88
CA GLU A 62 -5.49 14.27 -27.70
C GLU A 62 -6.06 13.15 -28.59
N VAL A 63 -7.33 12.76 -28.40
CA VAL A 63 -7.95 11.61 -29.05
C VAL A 63 -9.29 11.96 -29.72
N ASP A 64 -9.71 11.15 -30.69
CA ASP A 64 -10.97 11.39 -31.41
C ASP A 64 -12.20 10.97 -30.58
N THR A 65 -12.07 9.89 -29.80
CA THR A 65 -13.18 9.33 -29.02
C THR A 65 -12.80 9.06 -27.58
N SER A 66 -13.63 9.53 -26.64
CA SER A 66 -13.49 9.20 -25.22
C SER A 66 -14.83 8.84 -24.59
N VAL A 67 -14.78 8.03 -23.54
CA VAL A 67 -15.95 7.72 -22.71
C VAL A 67 -15.56 7.61 -21.24
N VAL A 68 -16.49 8.00 -20.36
CA VAL A 68 -16.36 7.81 -18.91
C VAL A 68 -17.26 6.67 -18.48
N ILE A 69 -16.71 5.67 -17.79
CA ILE A 69 -17.51 4.61 -17.19
C ILE A 69 -18.09 5.11 -15.87
N VAL A 70 -19.40 5.39 -15.90
CA VAL A 70 -20.15 5.92 -14.76
C VAL A 70 -20.21 4.90 -13.64
N ASN A 71 -19.98 5.37 -12.41
CA ASN A 71 -20.07 4.53 -11.22
C ASN A 71 -21.49 3.94 -11.09
N SER A 72 -21.57 2.62 -11.06
CA SER A 72 -22.79 1.82 -10.94
C SER A 72 -22.45 0.50 -10.26
N ASP A 73 -23.33 -0.52 -10.30
CA ASP A 73 -22.94 -1.85 -9.84
C ASP A 73 -21.79 -2.43 -10.70
N PRO A 74 -20.95 -3.32 -10.12
CA PRO A 74 -19.78 -3.88 -10.81
C PRO A 74 -20.10 -4.50 -12.18
N GLU A 75 -21.24 -5.16 -12.30
CA GLU A 75 -21.63 -5.90 -13.50
C GLU A 75 -21.90 -4.94 -14.67
N ASN A 76 -22.66 -3.87 -14.41
CA ASN A 76 -22.93 -2.80 -15.37
C ASN A 76 -21.66 -2.04 -15.79
N MET A 77 -20.78 -1.72 -14.84
CA MET A 77 -19.52 -1.04 -15.15
C MET A 77 -18.61 -1.89 -16.04
N VAL A 78 -18.50 -3.20 -15.75
CA VAL A 78 -17.71 -4.14 -16.54
C VAL A 78 -18.31 -4.32 -17.93
N ALA A 79 -19.64 -4.42 -18.05
CA ALA A 79 -20.33 -4.50 -19.34
C ALA A 79 -20.09 -3.23 -20.18
N ALA A 80 -20.19 -2.04 -19.57
CA ALA A 80 -19.91 -0.77 -20.23
C ALA A 80 -18.45 -0.68 -20.71
N THR A 81 -17.50 -1.12 -19.88
CA THR A 81 -16.07 -1.16 -20.23
C THR A 81 -15.82 -2.09 -21.42
N LYS A 82 -16.36 -3.32 -21.38
CA LYS A 82 -16.26 -4.28 -22.50
C LYS A 82 -16.87 -3.73 -23.79
N LYS A 83 -18.00 -3.03 -23.69
CA LYS A 83 -18.64 -2.39 -24.85
C LYS A 83 -17.74 -1.30 -25.44
N ALA A 84 -17.24 -0.38 -24.62
CA ALA A 84 -16.36 0.69 -25.07
C ALA A 84 -15.07 0.15 -25.73
N MET A 85 -14.50 -0.91 -25.16
CA MET A 85 -13.35 -1.60 -25.75
C MET A 85 -13.68 -2.22 -27.10
N LYS A 86 -14.84 -2.86 -27.24
CA LYS A 86 -15.29 -3.48 -28.50
C LYS A 86 -15.60 -2.44 -29.58
N ASP A 87 -16.15 -1.29 -29.17
CA ASP A 87 -16.43 -0.16 -30.07
C ASP A 87 -15.12 0.56 -30.49
N GLY A 88 -13.99 0.22 -29.87
CA GLY A 88 -12.69 0.78 -30.19
C GLY A 88 -12.55 2.25 -29.78
N ILE A 89 -13.15 2.65 -28.65
CA ILE A 89 -13.00 4.00 -28.10
C ILE A 89 -11.52 4.27 -27.78
N ASP A 90 -10.98 5.43 -28.16
CA ASP A 90 -9.54 5.73 -28.00
C ASP A 90 -9.13 5.85 -26.52
N LEU A 91 -9.98 6.49 -25.71
CA LEU A 91 -9.74 6.70 -24.28
C LEU A 91 -10.96 6.29 -23.44
N ILE A 92 -10.77 5.32 -22.54
CA ILE A 92 -11.81 4.92 -21.57
C ILE A 92 -11.35 5.36 -20.19
N TYR A 93 -12.07 6.32 -19.61
CA TYR A 93 -11.83 6.83 -18.27
C TYR A 93 -12.63 6.02 -17.23
N GLN A 94 -11.97 5.65 -16.13
CA GLN A 94 -12.52 4.87 -15.01
C GLN A 94 -13.01 3.46 -15.40
N GLY A 95 -12.29 2.80 -16.32
CA GLY A 95 -12.61 1.48 -16.85
C GLY A 95 -12.63 0.38 -15.79
N ALA A 96 -13.75 -0.32 -15.65
CA ALA A 96 -13.91 -1.42 -14.71
C ALA A 96 -13.46 -2.75 -15.32
N LEU A 97 -12.51 -3.40 -14.65
CA LEU A 97 -11.91 -4.66 -15.05
C LEU A 97 -12.13 -5.70 -13.94
N GLN A 98 -12.34 -6.96 -14.34
CA GLN A 98 -12.52 -8.06 -13.39
C GLN A 98 -12.06 -9.40 -13.95
N ASP A 99 -11.67 -10.31 -13.07
CA ASP A 99 -11.57 -11.73 -13.35
C ASP A 99 -12.30 -12.53 -12.23
N GLU A 100 -12.03 -13.82 -12.11
CA GLU A 100 -12.64 -14.65 -11.06
C GLU A 100 -12.22 -14.23 -9.64
N THR A 101 -11.09 -13.54 -9.50
CA THR A 101 -10.41 -13.26 -8.22
C THR A 101 -10.41 -11.77 -7.87
N PHE A 102 -10.19 -10.90 -8.85
CA PHE A 102 -9.99 -9.47 -8.69
C PHE A 102 -11.06 -8.63 -9.42
N PHE A 103 -11.35 -7.47 -8.87
CA PHE A 103 -12.12 -6.40 -9.47
C PHE A 103 -11.44 -5.06 -9.19
N GLY A 104 -11.40 -4.15 -10.17
CA GLY A 104 -10.89 -2.81 -9.96
C GLY A 104 -11.26 -1.84 -11.07
N ARG A 105 -11.12 -0.55 -10.80
CA ARG A 105 -11.31 0.53 -11.78
C ARG A 105 -9.95 1.13 -12.09
N ALA A 106 -9.48 0.92 -13.31
CA ALA A 106 -8.28 1.58 -13.81
C ALA A 106 -8.63 3.02 -14.17
N ASP A 107 -7.73 3.96 -13.87
CA ASP A 107 -7.96 5.37 -14.19
C ASP A 107 -8.19 5.53 -15.69
N PHE A 108 -7.31 4.98 -16.53
CA PHE A 108 -7.43 5.08 -17.98
C PHE A 108 -7.08 3.78 -18.70
N LEU A 109 -7.89 3.41 -19.69
CA LEU A 109 -7.53 2.44 -20.73
C LEU A 109 -7.29 3.22 -22.02
N PHE A 110 -6.05 3.17 -22.52
CA PHE A 110 -5.65 3.88 -23.73
C PHE A 110 -5.52 2.91 -24.91
N LYS A 111 -6.21 3.19 -26.02
CA LYS A 111 -6.16 2.34 -27.22
C LYS A 111 -4.83 2.52 -27.95
N VAL A 112 -4.16 1.42 -28.24
CA VAL A 112 -2.89 1.39 -28.96
C VAL A 112 -2.93 0.38 -30.10
N LYS A 113 -2.01 0.54 -31.06
CA LYS A 113 -1.83 -0.45 -32.13
C LYS A 113 -1.30 -1.76 -31.52
N GLY A 114 -1.88 -2.89 -31.92
CA GLY A 114 -1.52 -4.20 -31.41
C GLY A 114 -2.53 -5.24 -31.87
N HIS A 115 -2.31 -6.52 -31.57
CA HIS A 115 -3.30 -7.56 -31.85
C HIS A 115 -4.02 -7.96 -30.56
N SER A 116 -5.34 -8.07 -30.63
CA SER A 116 -6.19 -8.56 -29.54
C SER A 116 -7.43 -9.22 -30.13
N LYS A 117 -8.33 -9.71 -29.28
CA LYS A 117 -9.64 -10.22 -29.73
C LYS A 117 -10.50 -9.19 -30.48
N PHE A 118 -10.14 -7.91 -30.41
CA PHE A 118 -10.83 -6.82 -31.12
C PHE A 118 -10.22 -6.51 -32.50
N GLY A 119 -9.18 -7.23 -32.93
CA GLY A 119 -8.52 -7.07 -34.23
C GLY A 119 -7.15 -6.42 -34.13
N ASN A 120 -6.97 -5.26 -34.77
CA ASN A 120 -5.67 -4.58 -34.94
C ASN A 120 -5.41 -3.46 -33.92
N TYR A 121 -6.05 -3.54 -32.75
CA TYR A 121 -5.75 -2.70 -31.61
C TYR A 121 -5.83 -3.49 -30.31
N CYS A 122 -5.20 -2.96 -29.27
CA CYS A 122 -5.36 -3.39 -27.88
C CYS A 122 -5.43 -2.15 -26.98
N TYR A 123 -5.61 -2.35 -25.68
CA TYR A 123 -5.56 -1.30 -24.67
C TYR A 123 -4.35 -1.49 -23.76
N GLU A 124 -3.80 -0.39 -23.26
CA GLU A 124 -2.84 -0.36 -22.15
C GLU A 124 -3.37 0.42 -20.96
N ILE A 125 -2.87 0.07 -19.78
CA ILE A 125 -3.22 0.73 -18.52
C ILE A 125 -2.42 2.03 -18.38
N TRP A 126 -3.13 3.11 -18.11
CA TRP A 126 -2.59 4.41 -17.74
C TRP A 126 -3.15 4.77 -16.36
N ASP A 127 -2.27 5.11 -15.42
CA ASP A 127 -2.61 5.36 -14.02
C ASP A 127 -2.09 6.76 -13.60
N ALA A 128 -2.96 7.57 -13.02
CA ALA A 128 -2.68 8.92 -12.61
C ALA A 128 -2.09 8.93 -11.20
N LYS A 129 -0.95 9.61 -11.03
CA LYS A 129 -0.30 9.75 -9.73
C LYS A 129 0.12 11.19 -9.48
N LEU A 130 -0.30 11.73 -8.34
CA LEU A 130 0.22 13.00 -7.84
C LEU A 130 1.72 12.97 -7.54
N ALA A 131 2.24 11.79 -7.18
CA ALA A 131 3.67 11.62 -6.94
C ALA A 131 4.45 11.98 -8.20
N ASN A 132 5.64 12.56 -8.04
CA ASN A 132 6.52 12.89 -9.17
C ASN A 132 7.59 11.81 -9.43
N LYS A 133 7.42 10.63 -8.84
CA LYS A 133 8.30 9.47 -8.97
C LYS A 133 7.52 8.17 -8.80
N SER A 134 7.95 7.16 -9.54
CA SER A 134 7.47 5.79 -9.39
C SER A 134 7.84 5.22 -8.03
N LYS A 135 6.97 4.36 -7.51
CA LYS A 135 7.23 3.54 -6.32
C LYS A 135 6.91 2.08 -6.64
N PRO A 136 7.60 1.10 -6.02
CA PRO A 136 7.40 -0.32 -6.34
C PRO A 136 5.93 -0.78 -6.25
N GLN A 137 5.18 -0.25 -5.29
CA GLN A 137 3.77 -0.61 -5.11
C GLN A 137 2.86 -0.16 -6.27
N TYR A 138 3.22 0.91 -6.99
CA TYR A 138 2.46 1.35 -8.17
C TYR A 138 2.67 0.39 -9.34
N LEU A 139 3.88 -0.18 -9.47
CA LEU A 139 4.18 -1.18 -10.51
C LEU A 139 3.41 -2.48 -10.27
N LEU A 140 3.26 -2.90 -9.02
CA LEU A 140 2.43 -4.06 -8.67
C LEU A 140 0.95 -3.81 -9.03
N GLN A 141 0.44 -2.62 -8.73
CA GLN A 141 -0.93 -2.23 -9.08
C GLN A 141 -1.13 -2.25 -10.61
N LEU A 142 -0.20 -1.67 -11.36
CA LEU A 142 -0.20 -1.66 -12.83
C LEU A 142 -0.13 -3.08 -13.44
N CYS A 143 0.71 -3.96 -12.89
CA CYS A 143 0.76 -5.36 -13.31
C CYS A 143 -0.57 -6.07 -13.05
N CYS A 144 -1.21 -5.81 -11.91
CA CYS A 144 -2.51 -6.37 -11.58
C CYS A 144 -3.60 -5.92 -12.56
N TYR A 145 -3.68 -4.61 -12.84
CA TYR A 145 -4.59 -4.09 -13.85
C TYR A 145 -4.29 -4.60 -15.25
N SER A 146 -3.02 -4.77 -15.61
CA SER A 146 -2.62 -5.29 -16.92
C SER A 146 -3.01 -6.77 -17.09
N GLU A 147 -2.90 -7.58 -16.02
CA GLU A 147 -3.42 -8.94 -16.00
C GLU A 147 -4.95 -8.96 -16.14
N LEU A 148 -5.67 -8.15 -15.35
CA LEU A 148 -7.12 -8.03 -15.45
C LEU A 148 -7.56 -7.63 -16.87
N LEU A 149 -6.90 -6.64 -17.46
CA LEU A 149 -7.15 -6.18 -18.82
C LEU A 149 -6.88 -7.29 -19.85
N SER A 150 -5.84 -8.10 -19.63
CA SER A 150 -5.53 -9.21 -20.54
C SER A 150 -6.69 -10.21 -20.67
N SER A 151 -7.46 -10.44 -19.59
CA SER A 151 -8.66 -11.28 -19.64
C SER A 151 -9.78 -10.68 -20.51
N PHE A 152 -9.80 -9.36 -20.69
CA PHE A 152 -10.80 -8.65 -21.50
C PHE A 152 -10.43 -8.60 -22.97
N GLN A 153 -9.16 -8.69 -23.34
CA GLN A 153 -8.71 -8.54 -24.72
C GLN A 153 -7.92 -9.74 -25.28
N GLU A 154 -7.72 -10.78 -24.47
CA GLU A 154 -6.96 -12.00 -24.79
C GLU A 154 -5.51 -11.71 -25.21
N ASN A 155 -4.97 -10.61 -24.70
CA ASN A 155 -3.59 -10.18 -24.95
C ASN A 155 -3.06 -9.41 -23.74
N LEU A 156 -1.88 -9.78 -23.26
CA LEU A 156 -1.14 -8.98 -22.29
C LEU A 156 -0.37 -7.89 -23.04
N THR A 157 -0.84 -6.65 -22.94
CA THR A 157 -0.12 -5.51 -23.53
C THR A 157 1.22 -5.35 -22.81
N PRO A 158 2.35 -5.26 -23.54
CA PRO A 158 3.69 -5.31 -22.93
C PRO A 158 4.01 -4.07 -22.11
N SER A 159 3.25 -2.99 -22.25
CA SER A 159 3.49 -1.72 -21.57
C SER A 159 2.31 -1.23 -20.76
N CYS A 160 2.65 -0.44 -19.74
CA CYS A 160 1.73 0.42 -19.01
C CYS A 160 2.39 1.77 -18.76
N VAL A 161 1.60 2.78 -18.38
CA VAL A 161 2.06 4.16 -18.22
C VAL A 161 1.64 4.71 -16.86
N LEU A 162 2.59 5.30 -16.14
CA LEU A 162 2.28 6.23 -15.06
C LEU A 162 2.26 7.65 -15.63
N VAL A 163 1.21 8.40 -15.29
CA VAL A 163 1.12 9.82 -15.63
C VAL A 163 1.16 10.64 -14.35
N TYR A 164 2.16 11.52 -14.27
CA TYR A 164 2.43 12.28 -13.06
C TYR A 164 1.73 13.63 -13.01
N GLY A 165 1.73 14.25 -11.83
CA GLY A 165 1.21 15.61 -11.56
C GLY A 165 1.67 16.70 -12.55
N ASN A 166 2.86 16.54 -13.12
CA ASN A 166 3.48 17.45 -14.10
C ASN A 166 3.20 17.05 -15.56
N SER A 167 2.27 16.12 -15.81
CA SER A 167 1.96 15.51 -17.11
C SER A 167 3.08 14.66 -17.73
N GLU A 168 4.17 14.41 -16.99
CA GLU A 168 5.22 13.50 -17.44
C GLU A 168 4.68 12.06 -17.48
N ARG A 169 4.99 11.35 -18.57
CA ARG A 169 4.55 9.98 -18.82
C ARG A 169 5.75 9.05 -18.68
N GLU A 170 5.73 8.18 -17.68
CA GLU A 170 6.73 7.13 -17.51
C GLU A 170 6.16 5.79 -17.96
N ARG A 171 6.79 5.19 -18.97
CA ARG A 171 6.37 3.92 -19.56
C ARG A 171 7.18 2.77 -18.98
N PHE A 172 6.49 1.71 -18.56
CA PHE A 172 7.10 0.52 -18.01
C PHE A 172 6.83 -0.70 -18.88
N ASN A 173 7.80 -1.61 -18.97
CA ASN A 173 7.63 -2.91 -19.58
C ASN A 173 7.08 -3.89 -18.52
N ILE A 174 5.84 -4.33 -18.69
CA ILE A 174 5.16 -5.24 -17.76
C ILE A 174 5.97 -6.54 -17.57
N GLY A 175 6.61 -7.04 -18.64
CA GLY A 175 7.37 -8.29 -18.60
C GLY A 175 8.52 -8.28 -17.57
N GLU A 176 9.09 -7.12 -17.28
CA GLU A 176 10.19 -6.97 -16.30
C GLU A 176 9.73 -7.16 -14.86
N TYR A 177 8.46 -6.87 -14.57
CA TYR A 177 7.89 -6.89 -13.21
C TYR A 177 6.91 -8.04 -13.00
N PHE A 178 6.46 -8.71 -14.06
CA PHE A 178 5.36 -9.67 -13.99
C PHE A 178 5.66 -10.88 -13.10
N ILE A 179 6.91 -11.39 -13.11
CA ILE A 179 7.31 -12.52 -12.25
C ILE A 179 7.23 -12.11 -10.77
N PHE A 180 7.76 -10.94 -10.43
CA PHE A 180 7.69 -10.41 -9.07
C PHE A 180 6.25 -10.17 -8.65
N TYR A 181 5.44 -9.56 -9.52
CA TYR A 181 4.01 -9.39 -9.31
C TYR A 181 3.29 -10.71 -9.01
N LYS A 182 3.55 -11.77 -9.78
CA LYS A 182 2.92 -13.08 -9.58
C LYS A 182 3.27 -13.68 -8.22
N ALA A 183 4.53 -13.58 -7.79
CA ALA A 183 4.94 -14.03 -6.46
C ALA A 183 4.22 -13.26 -5.33
N ILE A 184 4.10 -11.93 -5.45
CA ILE A 184 3.37 -11.13 -4.47
C ILE A 184 1.86 -11.43 -4.49
N LYS A 185 1.26 -11.61 -5.68
CA LYS A 185 -0.14 -12.02 -5.84
C LYS A 185 -0.41 -13.36 -5.14
N GLU A 186 0.48 -14.34 -5.30
CA GLU A 186 0.37 -15.65 -4.65
C GLU A 186 0.46 -15.54 -3.13
N LEU A 187 1.44 -14.79 -2.59
CA LEU A 187 1.53 -14.54 -1.15
C LEU A 187 0.27 -13.86 -0.59
N TYR A 188 -0.29 -12.92 -1.36
CA TYR A 188 -1.51 -12.22 -1.00
C TYR A 188 -2.74 -13.14 -0.96
N LEU A 189 -2.90 -14.00 -1.96
CA LEU A 189 -4.01 -14.97 -1.99
C LEU A 189 -3.86 -15.99 -0.87
N ASN A 190 -2.65 -16.53 -0.66
CA ASN A 190 -2.37 -17.43 0.45
C ASN A 190 -2.66 -16.77 1.80
N PHE A 191 -2.27 -15.50 2.00
CA PHE A 191 -2.62 -14.73 3.21
C PHE A 191 -4.13 -14.67 3.46
N HIS A 192 -4.94 -14.58 2.40
CA HIS A 192 -6.40 -14.56 2.51
C HIS A 192 -7.01 -15.93 2.79
N GLU A 193 -6.44 -16.99 2.22
CA GLU A 193 -6.87 -18.39 2.41
C GLU A 193 -6.44 -18.96 3.76
N SER A 194 -5.25 -18.61 4.24
CA SER A 194 -4.67 -19.09 5.51
C SER A 194 -4.92 -18.16 6.68
N PHE A 195 -5.95 -17.30 6.60
CA PHE A 195 -6.24 -16.34 7.66
C PHE A 195 -6.78 -17.03 8.91
N ILE A 196 -6.01 -16.93 10.00
CA ILE A 196 -6.38 -17.46 11.32
C ILE A 196 -6.64 -16.27 12.25
N THR A 197 -7.85 -16.21 12.81
CA THR A 197 -8.32 -15.08 13.65
C THR A 197 -7.52 -14.93 14.93
N ASP A 198 -7.09 -16.04 15.51
CA ASP A 198 -6.39 -16.09 16.80
C ASP A 198 -4.89 -15.76 16.68
N GLU A 199 -4.35 -15.71 15.45
CA GLU A 199 -2.97 -15.36 15.16
C GLU A 199 -2.83 -13.87 14.85
N GLN A 200 -3.13 -13.03 15.84
CA GLN A 200 -2.96 -11.58 15.72
C GLN A 200 -1.49 -11.22 15.40
N PRO A 201 -1.24 -10.37 14.38
CA PRO A 201 0.10 -10.01 13.99
C PRO A 201 0.77 -9.26 15.13
N ASN A 202 1.91 -9.76 15.60
CA ASN A 202 2.68 -9.06 16.61
C ASN A 202 3.31 -7.79 15.97
N PRO A 203 2.99 -6.57 16.43
CA PRO A 203 3.50 -5.34 15.84
C PRO A 203 5.02 -5.27 15.74
N GLU A 204 5.75 -5.96 16.63
CA GLU A 204 7.23 -5.99 16.62
C GLU A 204 7.84 -6.63 15.37
N ASN A 205 7.05 -7.42 14.62
CA ASN A 205 7.48 -8.09 13.40
C ASN A 205 7.32 -7.22 12.15
N TYR A 206 6.78 -6.00 12.29
CA TYR A 206 6.47 -5.11 11.19
C TYR A 206 7.16 -3.76 11.37
N THR A 207 7.61 -3.19 10.27
CA THR A 207 8.21 -1.84 10.23
C THR A 207 7.24 -0.77 9.72
N ASP A 208 6.13 -1.19 9.13
CA ASP A 208 5.07 -0.32 8.60
C ASP A 208 3.72 -0.90 9.05
N TRP A 209 2.98 -0.13 9.84
CA TRP A 209 1.65 -0.50 10.35
C TRP A 209 0.51 0.19 9.59
N GLY A 210 0.84 0.93 8.53
CA GLY A 210 -0.11 1.66 7.72
C GLY A 210 -0.97 2.60 8.57
N ARG A 211 -2.29 2.51 8.39
CA ARG A 211 -3.29 3.32 9.09
C ARG A 211 -3.60 2.84 10.52
N PHE A 212 -2.85 1.88 11.06
CA PHE A 212 -3.04 1.35 12.42
C PHE A 212 -1.79 1.58 13.29
N THR A 213 -1.07 2.67 13.07
CA THR A 213 0.16 2.99 13.80
C THR A 213 -0.11 3.25 15.27
N ASN A 214 -1.19 3.94 15.64
CA ASN A 214 -1.53 4.19 17.05
C ASN A 214 -1.94 2.90 17.75
N HIS A 215 -2.70 2.03 17.08
CA HIS A 215 -3.07 0.72 17.62
C HIS A 215 -1.82 -0.14 17.88
N ALA A 216 -0.94 -0.27 16.89
CA ALA A 216 0.33 -0.99 17.02
C ALA A 216 1.21 -0.43 18.15
N LYS A 217 1.35 0.90 18.24
CA LYS A 217 2.08 1.58 19.33
C LYS A 217 1.43 1.34 20.70
N GLY A 218 0.10 1.29 20.77
CA GLY A 218 -0.64 0.96 21.99
C GLY A 218 -0.26 -0.43 22.51
N ILE A 219 -0.29 -1.45 21.64
CA ILE A 219 0.12 -2.83 21.98
C ILE A 219 1.58 -2.87 22.44
N LEU A 220 2.49 -2.19 21.73
CA LEU A 220 3.90 -2.13 22.12
C LEU A 220 4.09 -1.48 23.49
N LYS A 221 3.28 -0.46 23.79
CA LYS A 221 3.27 0.25 25.07
C LYS A 221 2.78 -0.60 26.22
N GLU A 222 1.66 -1.29 26.04
CA GLU A 222 1.13 -2.22 27.06
C GLU A 222 2.14 -3.32 27.43
N ARG A 223 3.00 -3.71 26.49
CA ARG A 223 4.04 -4.73 26.68
C ARG A 223 5.37 -4.20 27.22
N ASP A 224 5.47 -2.89 27.49
CA ASP A 224 6.75 -2.24 27.81
C ASP A 224 7.86 -2.52 26.76
N HIS A 225 7.48 -2.72 25.49
CA HIS A 225 8.39 -3.22 24.48
C HIS A 225 9.46 -2.18 24.08
N LEU A 226 10.68 -2.64 23.77
CA LEU A 226 11.81 -1.78 23.40
C LEU A 226 11.57 -0.91 22.16
N LEU A 227 10.73 -1.33 21.21
CA LEU A 227 10.43 -0.57 19.99
C LEU A 227 9.76 0.79 20.22
N GLN A 228 9.28 1.05 21.44
CA GLN A 228 8.79 2.37 21.83
C GLN A 228 9.90 3.43 21.90
N ILE A 229 11.15 2.99 22.09
CA ILE A 229 12.29 3.89 22.27
C ILE A 229 12.56 4.66 20.98
N ALA A 230 12.52 5.99 21.07
CA ALA A 230 12.70 6.86 19.91
C ALA A 230 14.05 6.59 19.22
N GLY A 231 13.99 6.24 17.93
CA GLY A 231 15.18 5.99 17.11
C GLY A 231 15.93 4.70 17.43
N ILE A 232 15.30 3.76 18.14
CA ILE A 232 15.77 2.37 18.20
C ILE A 232 15.51 1.66 16.86
N ARG A 233 16.42 0.77 16.47
CA ARG A 233 16.26 -0.09 15.29
C ARG A 233 15.97 -1.52 15.71
N GLN A 234 15.28 -2.29 14.88
CA GLN A 234 15.00 -3.72 15.12
C GLN A 234 16.27 -4.52 15.43
N SER A 235 17.37 -4.24 14.73
CA SER A 235 18.65 -4.90 14.98
C SER A 235 19.24 -4.60 16.37
N GLN A 236 18.90 -3.47 16.98
CA GLN A 236 19.28 -3.15 18.36
C GLN A 236 18.38 -3.86 19.37
N VAL A 237 17.07 -3.96 19.08
CA VAL A 237 16.13 -4.76 19.89
C VAL A 237 16.59 -6.21 19.97
N LEU A 238 16.93 -6.84 18.83
CA LEU A 238 17.43 -8.22 18.82
C LEU A 238 18.71 -8.40 19.65
N LYS A 239 19.62 -7.43 19.62
CA LYS A 239 20.85 -7.44 20.42
C LYS A 239 20.57 -7.30 21.91
N LEU A 240 19.67 -6.41 22.31
CA LEU A 240 19.24 -6.24 23.70
C LEU A 240 18.54 -7.51 24.21
N ASN A 241 17.62 -8.07 23.42
CA ASN A 241 16.94 -9.32 23.75
C ASN A 241 17.94 -10.47 23.95
N SER A 242 19.01 -10.53 23.15
CA SER A 242 20.05 -11.57 23.27
C SER A 242 20.84 -11.55 24.58
N VAL A 243 20.72 -10.45 25.36
CA VAL A 243 21.35 -10.30 26.68
C VAL A 243 20.32 -10.17 27.81
N GLY A 244 19.06 -10.50 27.54
CA GLY A 244 17.97 -10.51 28.52
C GLY A 244 17.36 -9.13 28.79
N ILE A 245 17.72 -8.09 28.04
CA ILE A 245 17.04 -6.79 28.10
C ILE A 245 15.91 -6.82 27.08
N THR A 246 14.68 -6.96 27.56
CA THR A 246 13.47 -7.17 26.74
C THR A 246 12.47 -6.02 26.83
N THR A 247 12.60 -5.14 27.83
CA THR A 247 11.67 -4.04 28.06
C THR A 247 12.34 -2.68 28.15
N MET A 248 11.57 -1.60 27.92
CA MET A 248 12.07 -0.24 28.03
C MET A 248 12.52 0.09 29.46
N HIS A 249 11.78 -0.36 30.49
CA HIS A 249 12.19 -0.19 31.88
C HIS A 249 13.49 -0.94 32.20
N GLN A 250 13.63 -2.19 31.74
CA GLN A 250 14.88 -2.94 31.91
C GLN A 250 16.08 -2.22 31.29
N LEU A 251 15.92 -1.62 30.10
CA LEU A 251 16.99 -0.83 29.49
C LEU A 251 17.30 0.45 30.27
N ALA A 252 16.29 1.11 30.82
CA ALA A 252 16.48 2.34 31.60
C ALA A 252 17.28 2.09 32.88
N GLU A 253 17.10 0.94 33.52
CA GLU A 253 17.71 0.62 34.82
C GLU A 253 19.05 -0.12 34.71
N THR A 254 19.28 -0.86 33.62
CA THR A 254 20.46 -1.74 33.50
C THR A 254 21.79 -1.01 33.33
N ASP A 255 22.83 -1.47 34.04
CA ASP A 255 24.22 -1.03 33.85
C ASP A 255 25.05 -1.99 32.97
N LEU A 256 24.40 -3.02 32.40
CA LEU A 256 25.05 -4.07 31.58
C LEU A 256 25.35 -3.59 30.15
N ILE A 257 26.29 -2.66 30.00
CA ILE A 257 26.70 -2.10 28.70
C ILE A 257 27.45 -3.16 27.87
N GLU A 258 28.41 -3.86 28.48
CA GLU A 258 29.41 -4.71 27.80
C GLU A 258 28.80 -5.93 27.11
N SER A 259 27.69 -6.47 27.61
CA SER A 259 27.07 -7.66 27.05
C SER A 259 26.32 -7.36 25.75
N SER A 260 25.78 -6.16 25.59
CA SER A 260 24.76 -5.82 24.58
C SER A 260 25.22 -5.89 23.11
N LYS A 261 26.53 -5.99 22.83
CA LYS A 261 27.10 -5.93 21.46
C LYS A 261 26.62 -4.70 20.65
N ILE A 262 26.22 -3.64 21.35
CA ILE A 262 25.89 -2.32 20.82
C ILE A 262 27.04 -1.38 21.19
N GLU A 263 27.40 -0.47 20.29
CA GLU A 263 28.39 0.58 20.58
C GLU A 263 27.95 1.39 21.80
N GLU A 264 28.86 1.61 22.76
CA GLU A 264 28.58 2.27 24.04
C GLU A 264 27.83 3.59 23.89
N LYS A 265 28.24 4.44 22.94
CA LYS A 265 27.56 5.71 22.66
C LYS A 265 26.10 5.51 22.25
N SER A 266 25.83 4.51 21.42
CA SER A 266 24.48 4.19 20.97
C SER A 266 23.65 3.58 22.09
N PHE A 267 24.24 2.71 22.91
CA PHE A 267 23.60 2.14 24.09
C PHE A 267 23.20 3.23 25.09
N ASN A 268 24.14 4.11 25.45
CA ASN A 268 23.88 5.22 26.36
C ASN A 268 22.80 6.16 25.83
N ARG A 269 22.78 6.43 24.51
CA ARG A 269 21.70 7.20 23.88
C ARG A 269 20.34 6.51 24.05
N LEU A 270 20.24 5.21 23.81
CA LEU A 270 18.98 4.47 23.96
C LEU A 270 18.53 4.41 25.43
N LYS A 271 19.45 4.16 26.38
CA LYS A 271 19.17 4.20 27.82
C LYS A 271 18.64 5.58 28.25
N SER A 272 19.27 6.66 27.80
CA SER A 272 18.80 8.03 28.08
C SER A 272 17.42 8.29 27.48
N GLN A 273 17.15 7.86 26.24
CA GLN A 273 15.84 8.00 25.62
C GLN A 273 14.76 7.22 26.39
N ALA A 274 15.05 5.98 26.79
CA ALA A 274 14.14 5.17 27.62
C ALA A 274 13.80 5.89 28.93
N LYS A 275 14.82 6.37 29.67
CA LYS A 275 14.62 7.16 30.91
C LYS A 275 13.76 8.40 30.70
N MET A 276 14.01 9.15 29.63
CA MET A 276 13.25 10.37 29.31
C MET A 276 11.79 10.07 28.98
N GLN A 277 11.54 9.03 28.19
CA GLN A 277 10.19 8.62 27.81
C GLN A 277 9.39 8.14 29.02
N ILE A 278 9.95 7.24 29.85
CA ILE A 278 9.33 6.79 31.11
C ILE A 278 8.93 7.99 31.99
N LYS A 279 9.88 8.90 32.23
CA LYS A 279 9.61 10.10 33.04
C LYS A 279 8.55 11.02 32.42
N SER A 280 8.50 11.11 31.10
CA SER A 280 7.49 11.92 30.40
C SER A 280 6.08 11.35 30.57
N GLU A 281 5.96 10.02 30.58
CA GLU A 281 4.69 9.34 30.82
C GLU A 281 4.20 9.53 32.26
N GLU A 282 5.09 9.37 33.25
CA GLU A 282 4.77 9.57 34.66
C GLU A 282 4.31 11.01 34.97
N THR A 283 4.93 12.00 34.31
CA THR A 283 4.68 13.43 34.59
C THR A 283 3.62 14.06 33.69
N GLY A 284 3.18 13.36 32.63
CA GLY A 284 2.28 13.89 31.61
C GLY A 284 2.86 15.10 30.85
N ARG A 285 4.19 15.31 30.89
CA ARG A 285 4.89 16.42 30.25
C ARG A 285 6.15 15.92 29.56
N VAL A 286 6.44 16.45 28.38
CA VAL A 286 7.66 16.10 27.65
C VAL A 286 8.88 16.46 28.50
N SER A 287 9.64 15.45 28.91
CA SER A 287 10.90 15.60 29.62
C SER A 287 12.05 15.67 28.61
N TYR A 288 12.81 16.75 28.64
CA TYR A 288 14.05 16.88 27.86
C TYR A 288 15.22 16.37 28.71
N GLY A 289 16.07 15.53 28.11
CA GLY A 289 17.30 15.07 28.74
C GLY A 289 18.33 16.20 28.74
N VAL A 290 19.05 16.33 29.86
CA VAL A 290 20.27 17.14 29.96
C VAL A 290 21.44 16.34 29.44
#